data_AF-A0A7C1UN02-F1
#
_entry.id   AF-A0A7C1UN02-F1
#
_cell.length_a   1.000
_cell.length_b   1.000
_cell.length_c   1.000
_cell.angle_alpha   90.00
_cell.angle_beta   90.00
_cell.angle_gamma   90.00
#
_symmetry.space_group_name_H-M   'P 1'
#
loop_
_entity.id
_entity.type
_entity.pdbx_description
1 polymer ?
#
loop_
_entity_poly.entity_id
_entity_poly.type
_entity_poly.pdbx_seq_one_letter_code
_entity_poly.pdbx_strand_id
1 'polypeptide(L)'
;MPNRRNKVILKGHEQHFILLSFLTVMTALILLIGLVTGVMWIIDPMMLGGASLGDTIYAGAAGLGLLAATYYYTLRIDHRVSGPVFVLMRNMDRMGEGDLTTVMRLRQQDHLKEISDSFNKNVDLLRSRIGNIKNTARAIQSSNGKADLNPLLGKLLADLDKLKTEAG
;
A
#
# COMPACT_ATOMS: atom_id res chain seq x y z
N MET A 1 -4.71 -4.20 31.46
CA MET A 1 -5.04 -3.73 30.10
C MET A 1 -4.44 -4.73 29.10
N PRO A 2 -5.22 -5.60 28.44
CA PRO A 2 -4.65 -6.61 27.57
C PRO A 2 -4.24 -5.99 26.22
N ASN A 3 -2.97 -6.20 25.88
CA ASN A 3 -2.28 -5.71 24.69
C ASN A 3 -2.86 -6.34 23.41
N ARG A 4 -3.82 -5.66 22.76
CA ARG A 4 -4.43 -6.08 21.48
C ARG A 4 -3.53 -5.79 20.28
N ARG A 5 -2.38 -6.46 20.19
CA ARG A 5 -1.60 -6.53 18.94
C ARG A 5 -1.94 -7.82 18.19
N ASN A 6 -3.19 -7.95 17.75
CA ASN A 6 -3.51 -8.97 16.75
C ASN A 6 -2.92 -8.52 15.42
N LYS A 7 -1.91 -9.24 14.94
CA LYS A 7 -1.43 -9.17 13.55
C LYS A 7 -2.64 -9.52 12.68
N VAL A 8 -3.31 -8.50 12.14
CA VAL A 8 -4.31 -8.68 11.09
C VAL A 8 -3.54 -9.10 9.85
N ILE A 9 -3.45 -10.41 9.63
CA ILE A 9 -2.89 -11.00 8.42
C ILE A 9 -3.96 -10.79 7.35
N LEU A 10 -3.88 -9.67 6.64
CA LEU A 10 -4.72 -9.45 5.50
C LEU A 10 -4.18 -10.30 4.34
N LYS A 11 -5.03 -11.16 3.78
CA LYS A 11 -4.71 -11.90 2.54
C LYS A 11 -4.68 -10.93 1.36
N GLY A 12 -3.55 -10.26 1.16
CA GLY A 12 -3.18 -9.61 -0.09
C GLY A 12 -2.34 -10.57 -0.93
N HIS A 13 -2.94 -11.67 -1.39
CA HIS A 13 -2.20 -12.75 -2.07
C HIS A 13 -1.48 -12.26 -3.34
N GLU A 14 -2.06 -11.26 -4.03
CA GLU A 14 -1.59 -10.71 -5.30
C GLU A 14 -0.38 -9.76 -5.16
N GLN A 15 -0.37 -8.87 -4.16
CA GLN A 15 0.75 -7.91 -3.97
C GLN A 15 1.98 -8.58 -3.36
N HIS A 16 1.76 -9.55 -2.46
CA HIS A 16 2.81 -10.46 -2.01
C HIS A 16 3.43 -11.21 -3.19
N PHE A 17 2.63 -11.61 -4.18
CA PHE A 17 3.09 -12.43 -5.30
C PHE A 17 4.10 -11.70 -6.20
N ILE A 18 3.94 -10.41 -6.48
CA ILE A 18 4.86 -9.69 -7.38
C ILE A 18 6.22 -9.45 -6.69
N LEU A 19 6.22 -8.98 -5.44
CA LEU A 19 7.48 -8.70 -4.73
C LEU A 19 8.21 -10.00 -4.34
N LEU A 20 7.45 -11.03 -3.94
CA LEU A 20 7.99 -12.36 -3.65
C LEU A 20 8.48 -13.05 -4.93
N SER A 21 7.79 -12.91 -6.07
CA SER A 21 8.24 -13.51 -7.34
C SER A 21 9.51 -12.84 -7.87
N PHE A 22 9.65 -11.52 -7.78
CA PHE A 22 10.90 -10.86 -8.17
C PHE A 22 12.07 -11.31 -7.29
N LEU A 23 11.84 -11.47 -5.99
CA LEU A 23 12.85 -11.96 -5.07
C LEU A 23 13.22 -13.42 -5.34
N THR A 24 12.24 -14.31 -5.48
CA THR A 24 12.50 -15.74 -5.73
C THR A 24 13.25 -15.94 -7.04
N VAL A 25 12.97 -15.13 -8.07
CA VAL A 25 13.73 -15.14 -9.33
C VAL A 25 15.19 -14.73 -9.12
N MET A 26 15.46 -13.64 -8.41
CA MET A 26 16.85 -13.23 -8.09
C MET A 26 17.58 -14.31 -7.30
N THR A 27 16.89 -14.89 -6.32
CA THR A 27 17.38 -15.95 -5.44
C THR A 27 17.71 -17.22 -6.24
N ALA A 28 16.83 -17.61 -7.18
CA ALA A 28 17.01 -18.75 -8.05
C ALA A 28 18.19 -18.57 -9.01
N LEU A 29 18.41 -17.35 -9.52
CA LEU A 29 19.57 -17.04 -10.36
C LEU A 29 20.88 -17.18 -9.59
N ILE A 30 20.94 -16.70 -8.35
CA ILE A 30 22.13 -16.83 -7.49
C ILE A 30 22.41 -18.32 -7.19
N LEU A 31 21.38 -19.08 -6.84
CA LEU A 31 21.50 -20.52 -6.62
C LEU A 31 21.95 -21.26 -7.89
N LEU A 32 21.43 -20.88 -9.05
CA LEU A 32 21.82 -21.45 -10.34
C LEU A 32 23.29 -21.19 -10.63
N ILE A 33 23.77 -19.96 -10.42
CA ILE A 33 25.18 -19.60 -10.60
C ILE A 33 26.06 -20.42 -9.65
N GLY A 34 25.69 -20.52 -8.36
CA GLY A 34 26.42 -21.32 -7.37
C GLY A 34 26.43 -22.82 -7.68
N LEU A 35 25.34 -23.34 -8.23
CA LEU A 35 25.25 -24.74 -8.65
C LEU A 35 26.11 -25.02 -9.88
N VAL A 36 26.07 -24.14 -10.89
CA VAL A 36 26.91 -24.27 -12.10
C VAL A 36 28.38 -24.23 -11.72
N THR A 37 28.81 -23.30 -10.87
CA THR A 37 30.21 -23.26 -10.42
C THR A 37 30.59 -24.48 -9.59
N GLY A 38 29.70 -24.99 -8.74
CA GLY A 38 29.94 -26.23 -7.98
C GLY A 38 30.10 -27.47 -8.87
N VAL A 39 29.24 -27.64 -9.89
CA VAL A 39 29.31 -28.77 -10.82
C VAL A 39 30.56 -28.70 -11.69
N MET A 40 30.92 -27.51 -12.17
CA MET A 40 32.14 -27.30 -12.96
C MET A 40 33.40 -27.71 -12.18
N TRP A 41 33.43 -27.52 -10.86
CA TRP A 41 34.55 -27.96 -10.01
C TRP A 41 34.68 -29.48 -9.89
N ILE A 42 33.56 -30.22 -9.90
CA ILE A 42 33.56 -31.69 -9.81
C ILE A 42 34.01 -32.34 -11.13
N ILE A 43 33.62 -31.75 -12.27
CA ILE A 43 33.91 -32.31 -13.59
C ILE A 43 35.37 -32.04 -13.99
N ASP A 44 35.82 -30.79 -13.89
CA ASP A 44 37.21 -30.42 -14.16
C ASP A 44 37.56 -29.13 -13.40
N PRO A 45 38.30 -29.21 -12.28
CA PRO A 45 38.68 -28.03 -11.50
C PRO A 45 39.64 -27.09 -12.26
N MET A 46 40.28 -27.54 -13.34
CA MET A 46 41.13 -26.69 -14.18
C MET A 46 40.30 -25.67 -14.98
N MET A 47 39.03 -25.98 -15.29
CA MET A 47 38.11 -25.02 -15.94
C MET A 47 37.74 -23.82 -15.07
N LEU A 48 37.85 -23.95 -13.75
CA LEU A 48 37.64 -22.86 -12.79
C LEU A 48 38.96 -22.19 -12.35
N GLY A 49 40.06 -22.44 -13.07
CA GLY A 49 41.35 -21.82 -12.79
C GLY A 49 42.11 -22.42 -11.60
N GLY A 50 41.79 -23.66 -11.18
CA GLY A 50 42.51 -24.34 -10.09
C GLY A 50 42.04 -23.96 -8.68
N ALA A 51 40.78 -23.56 -8.52
CA ALA A 51 40.19 -23.19 -7.23
C ALA A 51 40.30 -24.35 -6.20
N SER A 52 40.75 -24.01 -4.99
CA SER A 52 40.94 -24.96 -3.90
C SER A 52 39.61 -25.35 -3.24
N LEU A 53 39.61 -26.46 -2.48
CA LEU A 53 38.45 -26.87 -1.65
C LEU A 53 37.97 -25.77 -0.68
N GLY A 54 38.87 -24.91 -0.21
CA GLY A 54 38.51 -23.80 0.66
C GLY A 54 37.69 -22.74 -0.08
N ASP A 55 38.06 -22.46 -1.34
CA ASP A 55 37.40 -21.44 -2.17
C ASP A 55 35.97 -21.84 -2.52
N THR A 56 35.72 -23.13 -2.78
CA THR A 56 34.38 -23.65 -3.07
C THR A 56 33.47 -23.63 -1.85
N ILE A 57 33.98 -24.01 -0.67
CA ILE A 57 33.24 -23.91 0.59
C ILE A 57 32.91 -22.45 0.92
N TYR A 58 33.87 -21.54 0.74
CA TYR A 58 33.66 -20.12 0.97
C TYR A 58 32.58 -19.54 0.04
N ALA A 59 32.61 -19.90 -1.24
CA ALA A 59 31.60 -19.48 -2.22
C ALA A 59 30.19 -20.00 -1.84
N GLY A 60 30.08 -21.26 -1.40
CA GLY A 60 28.81 -21.84 -0.93
C GLY A 60 28.27 -21.14 0.31
N ALA A 61 29.12 -20.88 1.30
CA ALA A 61 28.76 -20.15 2.51
C ALA A 61 28.33 -18.71 2.21
N ALA A 62 29.03 -18.02 1.31
CA ALA A 62 28.68 -16.69 0.84
C ALA A 62 27.30 -16.69 0.14
N GLY A 63 27.04 -17.70 -0.70
CA GLY A 63 25.73 -17.91 -1.32
C GLY A 63 24.62 -18.04 -0.29
N LEU A 64 24.75 -18.95 0.68
CA LEU A 64 23.77 -19.13 1.76
C LEU A 64 23.54 -17.86 2.58
N GLY A 65 24.60 -17.11 2.89
CA GLY A 65 24.50 -15.83 3.58
C GLY A 65 23.69 -14.80 2.78
N LEU A 66 23.91 -14.74 1.46
CA LEU A 66 23.17 -13.86 0.57
C LEU A 66 21.68 -14.25 0.50
N LEU A 67 21.35 -15.54 0.47
CA LEU A 67 19.97 -16.03 0.51
C LEU A 67 19.28 -15.61 1.81
N ALA A 68 19.94 -15.80 2.96
CA ALA A 68 19.40 -15.43 4.26
C ALA A 68 19.17 -13.91 4.37
N ALA A 69 20.12 -13.10 3.89
CA ALA A 69 19.96 -11.64 3.85
C ALA A 69 18.78 -11.24 2.96
N THR A 70 18.69 -11.81 1.76
CA THR A 70 17.64 -11.54 0.77
C THR A 70 16.26 -11.90 1.33
N TYR A 71 16.12 -13.07 1.97
CA TYR A 71 14.90 -13.49 2.63
C TYR A 71 14.51 -12.54 3.77
N TYR A 72 15.48 -12.16 4.61
CA TYR A 72 15.26 -11.23 5.72
C TYR A 72 14.77 -9.86 5.24
N TYR A 73 15.39 -9.29 4.20
CA TYR A 73 14.98 -7.99 3.65
C TYR A 73 13.57 -8.04 3.06
N THR A 74 13.19 -9.13 2.40
CA THR A 74 11.85 -9.26 1.82
C THR A 74 10.76 -9.30 2.87
N LEU A 75 10.93 -10.10 3.93
CA LEU A 75 9.98 -10.09 5.04
C LEU A 75 9.85 -8.69 5.67
N ARG A 76 10.96 -7.95 5.73
CA ARG A 76 10.99 -6.59 6.25
C ARG A 76 10.23 -5.59 5.37
N ILE A 77 10.40 -5.67 4.05
CA ILE A 77 9.74 -4.76 3.10
C ILE A 77 8.24 -5.06 3.03
N ASP A 78 7.87 -6.34 2.98
CA ASP A 78 6.49 -6.78 2.92
C ASP A 78 5.63 -6.18 4.04
N HIS A 79 6.11 -6.28 5.28
CA HIS A 79 5.40 -5.74 6.44
C HIS A 79 5.24 -4.22 6.41
N ARG A 80 6.07 -3.49 5.64
CA ARG A 80 5.97 -2.03 5.48
C ARG A 80 4.99 -1.59 4.39
N VAL A 81 4.56 -2.49 3.50
CA VAL A 81 3.60 -2.18 2.43
C VAL A 81 2.20 -2.68 2.79
N SER A 82 2.09 -3.92 3.27
CA SER A 82 0.80 -4.58 3.53
C SER A 82 -0.02 -3.88 4.62
N GLY A 83 0.62 -3.35 5.66
CA GLY A 83 -0.05 -2.60 6.73
C GLY A 83 -0.72 -1.31 6.23
N PRO A 84 0.02 -0.41 5.58
CA PRO A 84 -0.53 0.80 4.97
C PRO A 84 -1.66 0.57 3.95
N VAL A 85 -1.53 -0.45 3.09
CA VAL A 85 -2.56 -0.79 2.11
C VAL A 85 -3.86 -1.23 2.79
N PHE A 86 -3.79 -2.01 3.86
CA PHE A 86 -4.97 -2.36 4.64
C PHE A 86 -5.67 -1.13 5.23
N VAL A 87 -4.90 -0.20 5.78
CA VAL A 87 -5.43 1.04 6.33
C VAL A 87 -6.11 1.86 5.24
N LEU A 88 -5.52 1.94 4.04
CA LEU A 88 -6.12 2.61 2.89
C LEU A 88 -7.47 1.98 2.53
N MET A 89 -7.53 0.68 2.28
CA MET A 89 -8.78 0.00 1.90
C MET A 89 -9.88 0.23 2.94
N ARG A 90 -9.57 0.06 4.23
CA ARG A 90 -10.54 0.30 5.31
C ARG A 90 -11.06 1.73 5.34
N ASN A 91 -10.22 2.72 5.02
CA ASN A 91 -10.66 4.12 4.94
C ASN A 91 -11.47 4.40 3.68
N MET A 92 -11.16 3.75 2.56
CA MET A 92 -11.96 3.85 1.33
C MET A 92 -13.35 3.24 1.51
N ASP A 93 -13.46 2.08 2.19
CA ASP A 93 -14.75 1.47 2.50
C ASP A 93 -15.62 2.40 3.35
N ARG A 94 -15.06 2.96 4.43
CA ARG A 94 -15.76 3.96 5.26
C ARG A 94 -16.19 5.20 4.48
N MET A 95 -15.32 5.70 3.59
CA MET A 95 -15.67 6.82 2.73
C MET A 95 -16.83 6.46 1.79
N GLY A 96 -16.85 5.24 1.24
CA GLY A 96 -17.92 4.70 0.41
C GLY A 96 -19.26 4.55 1.15
N GLU A 97 -19.22 4.24 2.44
CA GLU A 97 -20.38 4.24 3.34
C GLU A 97 -20.88 5.66 3.68
N GLY A 98 -20.20 6.71 3.22
CA GLY A 98 -20.53 8.11 3.49
C GLY A 98 -19.92 8.66 4.77
N ASP A 99 -19.04 7.92 5.46
CA ASP A 99 -18.29 8.42 6.60
C ASP A 99 -17.11 9.29 6.15
N LEU A 100 -17.40 10.58 5.98
CA LEU A 100 -16.41 11.60 5.68
C LEU A 100 -15.65 12.10 6.91
N THR A 101 -15.83 11.54 8.10
CA THR A 101 -15.10 11.95 9.32
C THR A 101 -13.77 11.24 9.48
N THR A 102 -13.49 10.26 8.60
CA THR A 102 -12.28 9.46 8.68
C THR A 102 -11.02 10.27 8.36
N VAL A 103 -9.92 9.93 9.03
CA VAL A 103 -8.58 10.49 8.81
C VAL A 103 -7.58 9.36 8.73
N MET A 104 -6.91 9.22 7.58
CA MET A 104 -5.88 8.21 7.39
C MET A 104 -4.56 8.68 7.98
N ARG A 105 -4.00 7.92 8.91
CA ARG A 105 -2.68 8.16 9.50
C ARG A 105 -1.77 6.96 9.26
N LEU A 106 -0.79 7.15 8.39
CA LEU A 106 0.30 6.20 8.16
C LEU A 106 1.54 6.58 8.97
N ARG A 107 2.38 5.58 9.28
CA ARG A 107 3.64 5.79 10.02
C ARG A 107 4.64 6.50 9.12
N GLN A 108 5.59 7.21 9.74
CA GLN A 108 6.59 8.00 9.01
C GLN A 108 7.50 7.15 8.11
N GLN A 109 7.71 5.88 8.46
CA GLN A 109 8.53 4.94 7.68
C GLN A 109 7.75 4.18 6.60
N ASP A 110 6.45 4.44 6.45
CA ASP A 110 5.61 3.77 5.45
C ASP A 110 5.78 4.48 4.10
N HIS A 111 5.97 3.71 3.03
CA HIS A 111 6.24 4.26 1.70
C HIS A 111 5.03 4.96 1.05
N LEU A 112 3.83 4.85 1.64
CA LEU A 112 2.57 5.35 1.08
C LEU A 112 2.12 6.68 1.69
N LYS A 113 3.04 7.46 2.27
CA LYS A 113 2.71 8.69 2.98
C LYS A 113 1.99 9.71 2.09
N GLU A 114 2.47 9.90 0.87
CA GLU A 114 1.85 10.79 -0.12
C GLU A 114 0.41 10.39 -0.45
N ILE A 115 0.11 9.08 -0.49
CA ILE A 115 -1.25 8.57 -0.67
C ILE A 115 -2.13 8.98 0.51
N SER A 116 -1.60 8.93 1.75
CA SER A 116 -2.36 9.38 2.92
C SER A 116 -2.67 10.86 2.93
N ASP A 117 -1.73 11.68 2.50
CA ASP A 117 -1.92 13.12 2.47
C ASP A 117 -2.92 13.49 1.36
N SER A 118 -2.80 12.88 0.19
CA SER A 118 -3.75 13.04 -0.92
C SER A 118 -5.17 12.57 -0.55
N PHE A 119 -5.29 11.39 0.08
CA PHE A 119 -6.57 10.86 0.54
C PHE A 119 -7.25 11.81 1.54
N ASN A 120 -6.54 12.24 2.58
CA ASN A 120 -7.10 13.15 3.59
C ASN A 120 -7.55 14.47 2.97
N LYS A 121 -6.73 15.05 2.07
CA LYS A 121 -7.07 16.28 1.34
C LYS A 121 -8.38 16.10 0.55
N ASN A 122 -8.56 14.97 -0.13
CA ASN A 122 -9.76 14.70 -0.91
C ASN A 122 -10.99 14.50 -0.02
N VAL A 123 -10.86 13.77 1.09
CA VAL A 123 -11.94 13.60 2.08
C VAL A 123 -12.34 14.96 2.69
N ASP A 124 -11.37 15.82 3.01
CA ASP A 124 -11.64 17.15 3.55
C ASP A 124 -12.39 18.05 2.54
N LEU A 125 -12.01 17.99 1.27
CA LEU A 125 -12.72 18.69 0.19
C LEU A 125 -14.15 18.18 0.04
N LEU A 126 -14.35 16.86 0.05
CA LEU A 126 -15.67 16.25 -0.05
C LEU A 126 -16.54 16.61 1.17
N ARG A 127 -15.97 16.54 2.39
CA ARG A 127 -16.63 16.93 3.64
C ARG A 127 -17.08 18.38 3.58
N SER A 128 -16.24 19.28 3.09
CA SER A 128 -16.57 20.71 2.96
C SER A 128 -17.72 20.94 1.98
N ARG A 129 -17.70 20.27 0.81
CA ARG A 129 -18.77 20.37 -0.20
C ARG A 129 -20.11 19.86 0.34
N ILE A 130 -20.12 18.65 0.92
CA ILE A 130 -21.33 18.07 1.52
C ILE A 130 -21.80 18.91 2.72
N GLY A 131 -20.89 19.50 3.50
CA GLY A 131 -21.21 20.44 4.57
C GLY A 131 -21.96 21.67 4.07
N ASN A 132 -21.50 22.28 2.97
CA ASN A 132 -22.17 23.43 2.35
C ASN A 132 -23.56 23.09 1.84
N ILE A 133 -23.72 21.92 1.22
CA ILE A 133 -25.01 21.40 0.75
C ILE A 133 -25.95 21.21 1.96
N LYS A 134 -25.49 20.53 3.02
CA LYS A 134 -26.27 20.32 4.25
C LYS A 134 -26.69 21.64 4.90
N ASN A 135 -25.79 22.63 4.96
CA ASN A 135 -26.09 23.93 5.54
C ASN A 135 -27.12 24.71 4.71
N THR A 136 -26.99 24.70 3.39
CA THR A 136 -27.96 25.34 2.48
C THR A 136 -29.33 24.66 2.56
N ALA A 137 -29.36 23.32 2.59
CA ALA A 137 -30.60 22.56 2.76
C ALA A 137 -31.29 22.86 4.11
N ARG A 138 -30.52 22.97 5.20
CA ARG A 138 -31.05 23.38 6.51
C ARG A 138 -31.57 24.81 6.51
N ALA A 139 -30.92 25.73 5.80
CA ALA A 139 -31.39 27.10 5.67
C ALA A 139 -32.74 27.17 4.92
N ILE A 140 -32.92 26.34 3.89
CA ILE A 140 -34.19 26.18 3.16
C ILE A 140 -35.27 25.57 4.08
N GLN A 141 -34.94 24.53 4.84
CA GLN A 141 -35.89 23.91 5.77
C GLN A 141 -36.36 24.90 6.85
N SER A 142 -35.45 25.72 7.37
CA SER A 142 -35.75 26.68 8.44
C SER A 142 -36.44 27.96 7.96
N SER A 143 -36.53 28.22 6.64
CA SER A 143 -37.07 29.49 6.13
C SER A 143 -38.61 29.58 6.13
N ASN A 144 -39.32 28.49 6.47
CA ASN A 144 -40.75 28.45 6.86
C ASN A 144 -41.69 29.42 6.09
N GLY A 145 -41.48 29.57 4.76
CA GLY A 145 -42.30 30.40 3.87
C GLY A 145 -42.14 31.92 4.00
N LYS A 146 -41.16 32.44 4.75
CA LYS A 146 -40.99 33.89 4.99
C LYS A 146 -39.90 34.57 4.17
N ALA A 147 -39.03 33.81 3.51
CA ALA A 147 -37.90 34.32 2.73
C ALA A 147 -37.95 33.80 1.29
N ASP A 148 -37.50 34.63 0.33
CA ASP A 148 -37.31 34.20 -1.05
C ASP A 148 -36.33 33.02 -1.11
N LEU A 149 -36.84 31.86 -1.50
CA LEU A 149 -36.10 30.59 -1.54
C LEU A 149 -35.24 30.46 -2.79
N ASN A 150 -35.52 31.25 -3.84
CA ASN A 150 -34.82 31.20 -5.11
C ASN A 150 -33.28 31.33 -4.99
N PRO A 151 -32.71 32.26 -4.21
CA PRO A 151 -31.25 32.34 -4.05
C PRO A 151 -30.66 31.10 -3.35
N LEU A 152 -31.37 30.51 -2.39
CA LEU A 152 -30.89 29.31 -1.68
C LEU A 152 -30.98 28.06 -2.56
N LEU A 153 -32.05 27.93 -3.35
CA LEU A 153 -32.19 26.85 -4.33
C LEU A 153 -31.15 26.95 -5.43
N GLY A 154 -30.90 28.16 -5.96
CA GLY A 154 -29.85 28.40 -6.95
C GLY A 154 -28.46 28.02 -6.43
N LYS A 155 -28.16 28.38 -5.17
CA LYS A 155 -26.91 27.97 -4.52
C LYS A 155 -26.80 26.45 -4.33
N LEU A 156 -27.89 25.80 -3.90
CA LEU A 156 -27.93 24.36 -3.70
C LEU A 156 -27.70 23.60 -5.01
N LEU A 157 -28.39 24.00 -6.09
CA LEU A 157 -28.20 23.43 -7.43
C LEU A 157 -26.76 23.63 -7.90
N ALA A 158 -26.21 24.83 -7.77
CA ALA A 158 -24.82 25.10 -8.15
C ALA A 158 -23.78 24.27 -7.35
N ASP A 159 -24.05 23.96 -6.08
CA ASP A 159 -23.17 23.09 -5.28
C ASP A 159 -23.35 21.60 -5.62
N LEU A 160 -24.55 21.18 -6.02
CA LEU A 160 -24.83 19.82 -6.51
C LEU A 160 -24.25 19.58 -7.91
N ASP A 161 -24.31 20.54 -8.83
CA ASP A 161 -23.74 20.45 -10.18
C ASP A 161 -22.21 20.26 -10.17
N LYS A 162 -21.54 20.68 -9.10
CA LYS A 162 -20.11 20.44 -8.90
C LYS A 162 -19.79 18.97 -8.61
N LEU A 163 -20.78 18.18 -8.19
CA LEU A 163 -20.65 16.75 -7.94
C LEU A 163 -21.04 15.99 -9.20
N LYS A 164 -20.06 15.40 -9.88
CA LYS A 164 -20.34 14.50 -11.00
C LYS A 164 -20.96 13.21 -10.45
N THR A 165 -22.24 12.99 -10.72
CA THR A 165 -23.00 11.82 -10.26
C THR A 165 -23.22 10.76 -11.33
N GLU A 166 -22.86 11.06 -12.58
CA GLU A 166 -22.98 10.16 -13.72
C GLU A 166 -21.60 9.63 -14.12
N ALA A 167 -21.52 8.32 -14.40
CA ALA A 167 -20.33 7.74 -14.99
C ALA A 167 -20.24 8.19 -16.45
N GLY A 168 -19.16 8.91 -16.78
CA GLY A 168 -18.83 9.29 -18.16
C GLY A 168 -18.17 8.16 -18.93
#